data_AF-A0A7S0LQV9-F1
#
_entry.id   AF-A0A7S0LQV9-F1
#
_cell.length_a   1.000
_cell.length_b   1.000
_cell.length_c   1.000
_cell.angle_alpha   90.00
_cell.angle_beta   90.00
_cell.angle_gamma   90.00
#
_symmetry.space_group_name_H-M   'P 1'
#
loop_
_entity.id
_entity.type
_entity.pdbx_description
1 polymer ?
#
loop_
_entity_poly.entity_id
_entity_poly.type
_entity_poly.pdbx_seq_one_letter_code
_entity_poly.pdbx_strand_id
1 'polypeptide(L)'
;VQLRMSQCAQLHKLLVQLPIAGPFLSPVDPVALGIPDYPTIIKEPMDLGSIETKLKTHKYKNSGEFVNDVRLVWTNARKYNPKETAIHADAAALSAEFE
;
A
#
# COMPACT_ATOMS: atom_id res chain seq x y z
N VAL A 1 16.66 -11.75 -8.48
CA VAL A 1 16.12 -11.55 -9.85
C VAL A 1 15.21 -10.33 -9.81
N GLN A 2 15.38 -9.37 -10.70
CA GLN A 2 14.51 -8.19 -10.78
C GLN A 2 13.18 -8.57 -11.45
N LEU A 3 12.04 -8.22 -10.85
CA LEU A 3 10.72 -8.52 -11.42
C LEU A 3 10.51 -7.76 -12.74
N ARG A 4 9.81 -8.37 -13.69
CA ARG A 4 9.28 -7.66 -14.86
C ARG A 4 8.03 -6.87 -14.46
N MET A 5 7.73 -5.79 -15.17
CA MET A 5 6.51 -5.00 -14.92
C MET A 5 5.21 -5.81 -15.05
N SER A 6 5.18 -6.82 -15.92
CA SER A 6 4.04 -7.74 -16.01
C SER A 6 3.85 -8.59 -14.75
N GLN A 7 4.95 -8.98 -14.08
CA GLN A 7 4.90 -9.68 -12.81
C GLN A 7 4.45 -8.74 -11.68
N CYS A 8 4.87 -7.47 -11.69
CA CYS A 8 4.38 -6.45 -10.76
C CYS A 8 2.86 -6.27 -10.88
N ALA A 9 2.33 -6.20 -12.11
CA ALA A 9 0.89 -6.10 -12.34
C ALA A 9 0.12 -7.34 -11.86
N GLN A 10 0.66 -8.55 -12.05
CA GLN A 10 0.05 -9.77 -11.54
C GLN A 10 0.08 -9.83 -10.01
N LEU A 11 1.20 -9.44 -9.39
CA LEU A 11 1.33 -9.37 -7.94
C LEU A 11 0.36 -8.36 -7.33
N HIS A 12 0.24 -7.18 -7.92
CA HIS A 12 -0.76 -6.18 -7.52
C HIS A 12 -2.17 -6.74 -7.57
N LYS A 13 -2.53 -7.45 -8.66
CA LYS A 13 -3.84 -8.11 -8.80
C LYS A 13 -4.11 -9.12 -7.68
N LEU A 14 -3.10 -9.88 -7.27
CA LEU A 14 -3.25 -10.85 -6.17
C LEU A 14 -3.47 -10.13 -4.83
N LEU A 15 -2.70 -9.07 -4.55
CA LEU A 15 -2.82 -8.30 -3.31
C LEU A 15 -4.21 -7.67 -3.16
N VAL A 16 -4.74 -7.02 -4.20
CA VAL A 16 -6.07 -6.36 -4.12
C VAL A 16 -7.23 -7.34 -3.97
N GLN A 17 -7.03 -8.63 -4.27
CA GLN A 17 -8.03 -9.68 -4.12
C GLN A 17 -8.04 -10.30 -2.71
N LEU A 18 -7.04 -10.01 -1.88
CA LEU A 18 -7.01 -10.51 -0.52
C LEU A 18 -8.14 -9.87 0.31
N PRO A 19 -8.89 -10.64 1.12
CA PRO A 19 -10.04 -10.12 1.89
C PRO A 19 -9.69 -8.93 2.79
N ILE A 20 -8.47 -8.89 3.29
CA ILE A 20 -7.95 -7.85 4.19
C ILE A 20 -7.42 -6.61 3.47
N ALA A 21 -7.44 -6.57 2.13
CA ALA A 21 -6.89 -5.45 1.36
C ALA A 21 -7.76 -4.19 1.40
N GLY A 22 -9.05 -4.30 1.77
CA GLY A 22 -10.06 -3.24 1.69
C GLY A 22 -9.60 -1.85 2.17
N PRO A 23 -9.06 -1.72 3.40
CA PRO A 23 -8.58 -0.44 3.93
C PRO A 23 -7.43 0.21 3.15
N PHE A 24 -6.76 -0.55 2.28
CA PHE A 24 -5.57 -0.13 1.54
C PHE A 24 -5.85 0.11 0.05
N LEU A 25 -7.10 -0.05 -0.40
CA LEU A 25 -7.48 0.09 -1.81
C LEU A 25 -7.63 1.54 -2.27
N SER A 26 -7.67 2.50 -1.36
CA SER A 26 -7.88 3.92 -1.66
C SER A 26 -7.05 4.80 -0.73
N PRO A 27 -6.76 6.06 -1.12
CA PRO A 27 -6.05 7.00 -0.26
C PRO A 27 -6.76 7.14 1.08
N VAL A 28 -5.98 7.22 2.16
CA VAL A 28 -6.52 7.57 3.48
C VAL A 28 -7.08 8.99 3.41
N ASP A 29 -8.34 9.17 3.81
CA ASP A 29 -8.99 10.46 3.97
C ASP A 29 -8.97 10.88 5.45
N PRO A 30 -8.06 11.77 5.87
CA PRO A 30 -7.92 12.13 7.26
C PRO A 30 -9.13 12.89 7.82
N VAL A 31 -9.87 13.60 6.97
CA VAL A 31 -11.04 14.38 7.38
C VAL A 31 -12.22 13.45 7.63
N ALA A 32 -12.50 12.55 6.68
CA ALA A 32 -13.60 11.59 6.81
C ALA A 32 -13.40 10.62 7.99
N LEU A 33 -12.14 10.27 8.29
CA LEU A 33 -11.79 9.37 9.38
C LEU A 33 -11.58 10.08 10.73
N GLY A 34 -11.64 11.42 10.78
CA GLY A 34 -11.46 12.18 12.03
C GLY A 34 -10.04 12.10 12.60
N ILE A 35 -9.04 11.96 11.74
CA ILE A 35 -7.62 11.79 12.10
C ILE A 35 -6.74 12.93 11.54
N PRO A 36 -6.93 14.17 12.00
CA PRO A 36 -6.31 15.35 11.37
C PRO A 36 -4.77 15.38 11.46
N ASP A 37 -4.18 14.56 12.34
CA ASP A 37 -2.73 14.42 12.51
C ASP A 37 -2.08 13.49 11.48
N TYR A 38 -2.85 12.72 10.70
CA TYR A 38 -2.32 11.79 9.69
C TYR A 38 -1.28 12.42 8.74
N PRO A 39 -1.51 13.58 8.07
CA PRO A 39 -0.51 14.20 7.20
C PRO A 39 0.72 14.75 7.97
N THR A 40 0.59 14.95 9.28
CA THR A 40 1.71 15.36 10.13
C THR A 40 2.63 14.19 10.45
N ILE A 41 2.11 12.96 10.51
CA ILE A 41 2.85 11.74 10.85
C ILE A 41 3.32 11.00 9.58
N ILE A 42 2.43 10.88 8.59
CA ILE A 42 2.66 10.22 7.31
C ILE A 42 2.96 11.26 6.25
N LYS A 43 4.20 11.26 5.76
CA LYS A 43 4.73 12.28 4.84
C LYS A 43 4.56 11.92 3.37
N GLU A 44 4.53 10.64 3.07
CA GLU A 44 4.40 10.12 1.72
C GLU A 44 3.24 9.12 1.72
N PRO A 45 1.97 9.58 1.64
CA PRO A 45 0.83 8.68 1.60
C PRO A 45 0.88 7.81 0.34
N MET A 46 0.44 6.56 0.46
CA MET A 46 0.34 5.62 -0.65
C MET A 46 -0.76 4.60 -0.38
N ASP A 47 -1.37 4.11 -1.44
CA ASP A 47 -2.44 3.11 -1.43
C ASP A 47 -2.39 2.25 -2.71
N LEU A 48 -3.05 1.09 -2.68
CA LEU A 48 -3.04 0.14 -3.80
C LEU A 48 -3.74 0.66 -5.05
N GLY A 49 -4.72 1.57 -4.93
CA GLY A 49 -5.40 2.19 -6.08
C GLY A 49 -4.51 3.20 -6.81
N SER A 50 -3.75 3.99 -6.06
CA SER A 50 -2.72 4.87 -6.61
C SER A 50 -1.62 4.07 -7.32
N ILE A 51 -1.18 2.94 -6.73
CA ILE A 51 -0.22 2.03 -7.35
C ILE A 51 -0.77 1.43 -8.66
N GLU A 52 -2.03 1.03 -8.67
CA GLU A 52 -2.69 0.53 -9.89
C GLU A 52 -2.68 1.59 -11.00
N THR A 53 -2.99 2.83 -10.64
CA THR A 53 -2.96 3.97 -11.57
C THR A 53 -1.55 4.19 -12.12
N LYS A 54 -0.52 4.14 -11.27
CA LYS A 54 0.90 4.27 -11.69
C LYS A 54 1.33 3.13 -12.61
N LEU A 55 0.88 1.89 -12.37
CA LEU A 55 1.09 0.75 -13.28
C LEU A 55 0.45 1.00 -14.66
N LYS A 56 -0.84 1.32 -14.70
CA LYS A 56 -1.60 1.53 -15.95
C LYS A 56 -1.08 2.71 -16.77
N THR A 57 -0.59 3.74 -16.10
CA THR A 57 -0.07 4.96 -16.73
C THR A 57 1.45 4.93 -16.95
N HIS A 58 2.08 3.75 -16.79
CA HIS A 58 3.50 3.52 -17.06
C HIS A 58 4.43 4.49 -16.29
N LYS A 59 4.08 4.83 -15.05
CA LYS A 59 4.82 5.79 -14.23
C LYS A 59 6.02 5.16 -13.51
N TYR A 60 6.05 3.84 -13.40
CA TYR A 60 7.19 3.13 -12.84
C TYR A 60 8.25 2.91 -13.92
N LYS A 61 9.47 3.38 -13.66
CA LYS A 61 10.62 3.17 -14.55
C LYS A 61 11.17 1.76 -14.45
N ASN A 62 11.01 1.14 -13.28
CA ASN A 62 11.47 -0.21 -13.00
C ASN A 62 10.62 -0.82 -11.86
N SER A 63 10.75 -2.14 -11.69
CA SER A 63 10.00 -2.89 -10.67
C SER A 63 10.33 -2.48 -9.23
N GLY A 64 11.52 -1.92 -8.98
CA GLY A 64 11.92 -1.48 -7.65
C GLY A 64 11.08 -0.32 -7.16
N GLU A 65 10.73 0.61 -8.04
CA GLU A 65 9.82 1.72 -7.69
C GLU A 65 8.42 1.22 -7.31
N PHE A 66 7.89 0.21 -8.03
CA PHE A 66 6.63 -0.46 -7.67
C PHE A 66 6.72 -1.14 -6.30
N VAL A 67 7.78 -1.91 -6.07
CA VAL A 67 7.99 -2.64 -4.81
C VAL A 67 8.09 -1.67 -3.63
N ASN A 68 8.76 -0.54 -3.82
CA ASN A 68 8.90 0.49 -2.79
C ASN A 68 7.54 1.10 -2.42
N ASP A 69 6.70 1.41 -3.40
CA ASP A 69 5.36 1.94 -3.10
C ASP A 69 4.49 0.92 -2.36
N VAL A 70 4.51 -0.36 -2.75
CA VAL A 70 3.75 -1.40 -2.04
C VAL A 70 4.21 -1.51 -0.59
N ARG A 71 5.52 -1.54 -0.34
CA ARG A 71 6.09 -1.51 1.03
C ARG A 71 5.71 -0.26 1.79
N LEU A 72 5.59 0.89 1.11
CA LEU A 72 5.22 2.16 1.71
C LEU A 72 3.78 2.14 2.23
N VAL A 73 2.83 1.50 1.53
CA VAL A 73 1.45 1.29 2.02
C VAL A 73 1.47 0.64 3.41
N TRP A 74 2.17 -0.49 3.54
CA TRP A 74 2.20 -1.26 4.80
C TRP A 74 2.97 -0.53 5.90
N THR A 75 4.08 0.11 5.53
CA THR A 75 4.93 0.84 6.49
C THR A 75 4.20 2.05 7.05
N ASN A 76 3.48 2.80 6.21
CA ASN A 76 2.67 3.93 6.67
C ASN A 76 1.53 3.46 7.59
N ALA A 77 0.83 2.39 7.22
CA ALA A 77 -0.24 1.83 8.03
C ALA A 77 0.26 1.42 9.42
N ARG A 78 1.38 0.69 9.50
CA ARG A 78 1.97 0.27 10.79
C ARG A 78 2.60 1.41 11.58
N LYS A 79 3.04 2.49 10.91
CA LYS A 79 3.58 3.68 11.57
C LYS A 79 2.48 4.50 12.24
N TYR A 80 1.34 4.67 11.57
CA TYR A 80 0.23 5.47 12.09
C TYR A 80 -0.61 4.70 13.12
N ASN A 81 -0.85 3.41 12.88
CA ASN A 81 -1.77 2.62 13.70
C ASN A 81 -1.01 1.81 14.77
N PRO A 82 -1.44 1.81 16.05
CA PRO A 82 -0.89 0.97 17.12
C PRO A 82 -0.96 -0.53 16.78
N LYS A 83 -0.04 -1.32 17.38
CA LYS A 83 0.10 -2.77 17.10
C LYS A 83 -1.14 -3.59 17.44
N GLU A 84 -1.97 -3.07 18.33
CA GLU A 84 -3.19 -3.70 18.83
C GLU A 84 -4.39 -3.50 17.89
N THR A 85 -4.25 -2.67 16.86
CA THR A 85 -5.32 -2.39 15.90
C THR A 85 -5.36 -3.44 14.78
N ALA A 86 -6.56 -3.71 14.27
CA ALA A 86 -6.76 -4.59 13.11
C ALA A 86 -5.97 -4.10 11.89
N ILE A 87 -5.95 -2.79 11.62
CA ILE A 87 -5.22 -2.22 10.48
C ILE A 87 -3.72 -2.50 10.54
N HIS A 88 -3.13 -2.46 11.74
CA HIS A 88 -1.71 -2.81 11.90
C HIS A 88 -1.47 -4.29 11.61
N ALA A 89 -2.34 -5.17 12.11
CA ALA A 89 -2.26 -6.60 11.87
C ALA A 89 -2.45 -6.95 10.38
N ASP A 90 -3.45 -6.37 9.73
CA ASP A 90 -3.73 -6.58 8.30
C ASP A 90 -2.55 -6.09 7.43
N ALA A 91 -1.96 -4.95 7.75
CA ALA A 91 -0.76 -4.44 7.07
C ALA A 91 0.46 -5.35 7.30
N ALA A 92 0.58 -6.01 8.45
CA ALA A 92 1.64 -6.98 8.69
C ALA A 92 1.42 -8.27 7.89
N ALA A 93 0.18 -8.77 7.82
CA ALA A 93 -0.17 -9.95 7.04
C ALA A 93 0.03 -9.73 5.53
N LEU A 94 -0.48 -8.62 4.98
CA LEU A 94 -0.27 -8.27 3.56
C LEU A 94 1.20 -8.07 3.21
N SER A 95 1.98 -7.51 4.14
CA SER A 95 3.42 -7.38 3.96
C SER A 95 4.12 -8.74 3.94
N ALA A 96 3.67 -9.71 4.74
CA ALA A 96 4.25 -11.06 4.75
C ALA A 96 3.90 -11.86 3.49
N GLU A 97 2.69 -11.68 2.93
CA GLU A 97 2.30 -12.27 1.64
C GLU A 97 3.06 -11.67 0.44
N PHE A 98 3.61 -10.46 0.61
CA PHE A 98 4.30 -9.72 -0.45
C PHE A 98 5.80 -10.02 -0.55
N GLU A 99 6.47 -10.33 0.56
CA GLU A 99 7.94 -10.55 0.63
C GLU A 99 8.35 -11.99 0.28
#